data_AF-A0AAF5PQS5-F1
#
_entry.id   AF-A0AAF5PQS5-F1
#
_cell.length_a   1.000
_cell.length_b   1.000
_cell.length_c   1.000
_cell.angle_alpha   90.00
_cell.angle_beta   90.00
_cell.angle_gamma   90.00
#
_symmetry.space_group_name_H-M   'P 1'
#
loop_
_entity.id
_entity.type
_entity.pdbx_description
1 polymer ?
#
loop_
_entity_poly.entity_id
_entity_poly.type
_entity_poly.pdbx_seq_one_letter_code
_entity_poly.pdbx_strand_id
1 'polypeptide(L)'
;MSSLVKLLKQKNNLFRPAVLNVQNNYLNEHCIIVDENDRPLRSESKRFCHSAKTLTLHRAFSVFLFTENHEMILQKRAVQKLTFPSVWTNACCSHPLWNEDEMCTDENVGIRRAARRKLNHELGIHSVDIDQMKVMGRFLYKAMHDDSWGEHELDYVIILRDCNVKQIRPNPEEVEAVAIVSSMEELTEILKSSEASFSPWFNLIVRKNFLQRWWHDLDRLDELKDSKTIHRLN
;
A
#
# COMPACT_ATOMS: atom_id res chain seq x y z
N MET A 1 -19.01 -20.18 -5.11
CA MET A 1 -17.99 -19.31 -4.48
C MET A 1 -16.63 -19.92 -4.73
N SER A 2 -15.71 -19.17 -5.35
CA SER A 2 -14.33 -19.63 -5.57
C SER A 2 -13.65 -19.97 -4.22
N SER A 3 -12.63 -20.83 -4.25
CA SER A 3 -11.85 -21.18 -3.05
C SER A 3 -11.21 -19.94 -2.40
N LEU A 4 -10.84 -18.95 -3.22
CA LEU A 4 -10.27 -17.69 -2.76
C LEU A 4 -11.29 -16.85 -2.00
N VAL A 5 -12.53 -16.72 -2.49
CA VAL A 5 -13.61 -16.07 -1.75
C VAL A 5 -13.83 -16.74 -0.39
N LYS A 6 -13.68 -18.08 -0.29
CA LYS A 6 -13.71 -18.78 1.00
C LYS A 6 -12.47 -18.55 1.87
N LEU A 7 -11.30 -18.30 1.29
CA LEU A 7 -10.09 -17.91 2.02
C LEU A 7 -10.23 -16.50 2.62
N LEU A 8 -10.78 -15.55 1.85
CA LEU A 8 -11.08 -14.20 2.33
C LEU A 8 -12.13 -14.19 3.46
N LYS A 9 -12.98 -15.24 3.54
CA LYS A 9 -13.97 -15.46 4.62
C LYS A 9 -13.39 -15.93 5.94
N GLN A 10 -12.21 -16.55 5.98
CA GLN A 10 -11.72 -17.13 7.23
C GLN A 10 -11.45 -16.02 8.24
N LYS A 11 -12.41 -15.82 9.16
CA LYS A 11 -12.16 -15.21 10.47
C LYS A 11 -11.18 -16.13 11.20
N ASN A 12 -9.88 -15.94 10.96
CA ASN A 12 -8.84 -16.63 11.71
C ASN A 12 -8.87 -16.10 13.15
N ASN A 13 -9.72 -16.73 13.96
CA ASN A 13 -9.75 -16.64 15.42
C ASN A 13 -8.60 -17.45 16.04
N LEU A 14 -7.41 -17.37 15.47
CA LEU A 14 -6.22 -18.05 15.98
C LEU A 14 -5.17 -16.97 16.25
N PHE A 15 -4.95 -16.74 17.54
CA PHE A 15 -4.06 -15.75 18.16
C PHE A 15 -4.59 -14.32 18.22
N ARG A 16 -5.26 -14.00 19.34
CA ARG A 16 -5.21 -12.66 19.94
C ARG A 16 -4.22 -12.70 21.11
N PRO A 17 -2.92 -12.44 20.90
CA PRO A 17 -2.12 -12.02 22.03
C PRO A 17 -2.62 -10.64 22.45
N ALA A 18 -2.74 -10.41 23.75
CA ALA A 18 -2.90 -9.08 24.32
C ALA A 18 -1.58 -8.32 24.11
N VAL A 19 -1.33 -7.88 22.88
CA VAL A 19 -0.15 -7.07 22.54
C VAL A 19 -0.49 -5.63 22.87
N LEU A 20 0.15 -5.07 23.90
CA LEU A 20 0.21 -3.62 24.10
C LEU A 20 0.60 -2.97 22.77
N ASN A 21 -0.24 -2.07 22.28
CA ASN A 21 -0.33 -1.64 20.89
C ASN A 21 1.01 -1.18 20.27
N VAL A 22 1.79 -2.11 19.68
CA VAL A 22 3.08 -1.84 19.02
C VAL A 22 2.94 -0.80 17.91
N GLN A 23 1.74 -0.69 17.30
CA GLN A 23 1.43 0.33 16.31
C GLN A 23 1.56 1.77 16.87
N ASN A 24 1.40 1.97 18.18
CA ASN A 24 1.65 3.27 18.81
C ASN A 24 3.13 3.67 18.78
N ASN A 25 4.07 2.71 18.73
CA ASN A 25 5.50 3.02 18.65
C ASN A 25 5.84 3.64 17.29
N TYR A 26 5.17 3.21 16.22
CA TYR A 26 5.34 3.75 14.87
C TYR A 26 4.71 5.14 14.68
N LEU A 27 3.88 5.61 15.62
CA LEU A 27 3.21 6.91 15.49
C LEU A 27 4.14 8.11 15.62
N ASN A 28 5.34 7.90 16.17
CA ASN A 28 6.40 8.91 16.26
C ASN A 28 7.32 8.90 15.04
N GLU A 29 7.14 7.97 14.10
CA GLU A 29 7.87 8.02 12.82
C GLU A 29 7.54 9.34 12.10
N HIS A 30 8.56 9.92 11.48
CA HIS A 30 8.44 11.22 10.85
C HIS A 30 8.14 11.08 9.36
N CYS A 31 6.96 11.52 8.96
CA CYS A 31 6.51 11.61 7.58
C CYS A 31 7.03 12.88 6.90
N ILE A 32 7.03 12.88 5.57
CA ILE A 32 7.36 14.03 4.74
C ILE A 32 6.07 14.79 4.40
N ILE A 33 5.84 15.95 5.01
CA ILE A 33 4.74 16.85 4.62
C ILE A 33 5.09 17.49 3.28
N VAL A 34 4.13 17.50 2.35
CA VAL A 34 4.30 18.04 1.01
C VAL A 34 3.18 19.02 0.65
N ASP A 35 3.43 19.88 -0.34
CA ASP A 35 2.36 20.60 -1.04
C ASP A 35 1.70 19.71 -2.12
N GLU A 36 0.65 20.23 -2.76
CA GLU A 36 -0.05 19.49 -3.83
C GLU A 36 0.79 19.29 -5.11
N ASN A 37 1.96 19.92 -5.20
CA ASN A 37 2.93 19.75 -6.28
C ASN A 37 4.07 18.81 -5.88
N ASP A 38 3.93 18.07 -4.77
CA ASP A 38 4.91 17.12 -4.26
C ASP A 38 6.22 17.77 -3.81
N ARG A 39 6.19 19.03 -3.40
CA ARG A 39 7.37 19.69 -2.83
C ARG A 39 7.45 19.43 -1.34
N PRO A 40 8.56 18.88 -0.81
CA PRO A 40 8.71 18.65 0.63
C PRO A 40 8.76 20.00 1.36
N LEU A 41 7.95 20.11 2.42
CA LEU A 41 7.83 21.34 3.21
C LEU A 41 8.52 21.21 4.56
N ARG A 42 8.18 20.15 5.32
CA ARG A 42 8.67 19.91 6.68
C ARG A 42 8.41 18.47 7.13
N SER A 43 9.01 18.11 8.25
CA SER A 43 8.77 16.85 8.94
C SER A 43 7.60 16.95 9.92
N GLU A 44 6.79 15.90 10.03
CA GLU A 44 5.81 15.74 11.10
C GLU A 44 5.63 14.28 11.52
N SER A 45 5.16 14.06 12.74
CA SER A 45 4.87 12.69 13.20
C SER A 45 3.74 12.05 12.39
N LYS A 46 3.80 10.73 12.23
CA LYS A 46 2.73 9.94 11.63
C LYS A 46 1.38 10.19 12.32
N ARG A 47 1.38 10.30 13.66
CA ARG A 47 0.20 10.70 14.44
C ARG A 47 -0.40 12.02 13.95
N PHE A 48 0.43 13.04 13.78
CA PHE A 48 -0.01 14.35 13.31
C PHE A 48 -0.58 14.26 11.89
N CYS A 49 0.06 13.51 10.99
CA CYS A 49 -0.38 13.39 9.61
C CYS A 49 -1.76 12.73 9.48
N HIS A 50 -2.02 11.68 10.27
CA HIS A 50 -3.21 10.83 10.12
C HIS A 50 -4.36 11.21 11.07
N SER A 51 -4.14 12.11 12.03
CA SER A 51 -5.19 12.57 12.94
C SER A 51 -6.26 13.35 12.18
N ALA A 52 -7.55 13.03 12.39
CA ALA A 52 -8.67 13.71 11.73
C ALA A 52 -8.69 15.23 11.97
N LYS A 53 -8.11 15.72 13.08
CA LYS A 53 -8.02 17.14 13.41
C LYS A 53 -7.11 17.93 12.47
N THR A 54 -6.09 17.27 11.92
CA THR A 54 -4.96 17.88 11.21
C THR A 54 -4.90 17.40 9.77
N LEU A 55 -5.09 16.10 9.56
CA LEU A 55 -5.28 15.40 8.28
C LEU A 55 -4.41 16.00 7.15
N THR A 56 -3.12 16.04 7.45
CA THR A 56 -2.14 16.85 6.72
C THR A 56 -1.62 16.07 5.52
N LEU A 57 -1.52 16.75 4.39
CA LEU A 57 -0.99 16.16 3.17
C LEU A 57 0.46 15.73 3.37
N HIS A 58 0.74 14.45 3.14
CA HIS A 58 2.07 13.88 3.27
C HIS A 58 2.34 12.87 2.15
N ARG A 59 3.63 12.63 1.88
CA ARG A 59 4.05 11.68 0.85
C ARG A 59 3.86 10.24 1.33
N ALA A 60 3.38 9.39 0.44
CA ALA A 60 3.15 7.97 0.66
C ALA A 60 3.57 7.12 -0.54
N PHE A 61 3.51 5.79 -0.41
CA PHE A 61 3.61 4.86 -1.52
C PHE A 61 2.67 3.66 -1.35
N SER A 62 2.28 3.08 -2.49
CA SER A 62 1.48 1.87 -2.61
C SER A 62 2.15 0.89 -3.58
N VAL A 63 2.61 -0.25 -3.07
CA VAL A 63 3.21 -1.33 -3.85
C VAL A 63 2.13 -2.31 -4.31
N PHE A 64 2.04 -2.50 -5.62
CA PHE A 64 1.35 -3.61 -6.28
C PHE A 64 2.38 -4.65 -6.68
N LEU A 65 2.28 -5.83 -6.09
CA LEU A 65 3.26 -6.90 -6.23
C LEU A 65 2.66 -8.04 -7.04
N PHE A 66 3.41 -8.51 -8.04
CA PHE A 66 2.99 -9.59 -8.92
C PHE A 66 3.96 -10.77 -8.84
N THR A 67 3.43 -11.99 -8.95
CA THR A 67 4.23 -13.22 -9.10
C THR A 67 4.80 -13.32 -10.51
N GLU A 68 5.71 -14.27 -10.74
CA GLU A 68 6.22 -14.63 -12.08
C GLU A 68 5.09 -15.07 -13.04
N ASN A 69 3.96 -15.52 -12.52
CA ASN A 69 2.78 -15.90 -13.31
C ASN A 69 1.79 -14.73 -13.52
N HIS A 70 2.20 -13.50 -13.23
CA HIS A 70 1.37 -12.30 -13.32
C HIS A 70 0.16 -12.30 -12.36
N GLU A 71 0.22 -13.05 -11.27
CA GLU A 71 -0.83 -13.06 -10.24
C GLU A 71 -0.53 -11.96 -9.21
N MET A 72 -1.54 -11.20 -8.78
CA MET A 72 -1.36 -10.11 -7.84
C MET A 72 -1.41 -10.60 -6.40
N ILE A 73 -0.49 -10.12 -5.58
CA ILE A 73 -0.46 -10.35 -4.13
C ILE A 73 -1.24 -9.23 -3.43
N LEU A 74 -2.22 -9.63 -2.62
CA LEU A 74 -2.98 -8.78 -1.72
C LEU A 74 -2.59 -9.07 -0.27
N GLN A 75 -2.64 -8.04 0.57
CA GLN A 75 -2.59 -8.21 2.02
C GLN A 75 -3.92 -7.81 2.67
N LYS A 76 -4.24 -8.46 3.78
CA LYS A 76 -5.27 -8.01 4.71
C LYS A 76 -4.56 -7.37 5.90
N ARG A 77 -4.87 -6.09 6.13
CA ARG A 77 -4.28 -5.29 7.21
C ARG A 77 -4.60 -5.92 8.56
N ALA A 78 -3.62 -5.99 9.47
CA ALA A 78 -3.85 -6.52 10.81
C ALA A 78 -4.93 -5.74 11.58
N VAL A 79 -5.60 -6.41 12.50
CA VAL A 79 -6.65 -5.82 13.34
C VAL A 79 -6.12 -4.69 14.24
N GLN A 80 -4.82 -4.67 14.55
CA GLN A 80 -4.23 -3.61 15.39
C GLN A 80 -3.90 -2.32 14.62
N LYS A 81 -4.00 -2.30 13.29
CA LYS A 81 -3.72 -1.10 12.49
C LYS A 81 -4.65 0.04 12.90
N LEU A 82 -4.08 1.22 13.11
CA LEU A 82 -4.83 2.40 13.54
C LEU A 82 -5.76 2.95 12.46
N THR A 83 -5.31 2.96 11.21
CA THR A 83 -6.15 3.30 10.05
C THR A 83 -6.58 2.03 9.35
N PHE A 84 -7.87 1.89 9.07
CA PHE A 84 -8.44 0.80 8.27
C PHE A 84 -7.95 -0.61 8.69
N PRO A 85 -8.20 -1.05 9.95
CA PRO A 85 -7.89 -2.41 10.36
C PRO A 85 -8.72 -3.45 9.60
N SER A 86 -8.15 -4.63 9.37
CA SER A 86 -8.84 -5.79 8.78
C SER A 86 -9.47 -5.58 7.39
N VAL A 87 -9.04 -4.55 6.64
CA VAL A 87 -9.39 -4.40 5.21
C VAL A 87 -8.32 -5.02 4.31
N TRP A 88 -8.76 -5.55 3.17
CA TRP A 88 -7.88 -5.97 2.10
C TRP A 88 -7.34 -4.78 1.31
N THR A 89 -6.10 -4.89 0.83
CA THR A 89 -5.43 -3.84 0.07
C THR A 89 -4.29 -4.44 -0.78
N ASN A 90 -3.64 -3.62 -1.62
CA ASN A 90 -2.45 -4.00 -2.37
C ASN A 90 -1.30 -4.40 -1.43
N ALA A 91 -0.27 -5.03 -1.98
CA ALA A 91 0.74 -5.76 -1.20
C ALA A 91 1.39 -4.98 -0.05
N CYS A 92 1.69 -3.69 -0.20
CA CYS A 92 2.25 -2.89 0.90
C CYS A 92 1.98 -1.39 0.69
N CYS A 93 1.55 -0.69 1.75
CA CYS A 93 1.30 0.76 1.73
C CYS A 93 1.95 1.41 2.94
N SER A 94 2.77 2.44 2.75
CA SER A 94 3.39 3.17 3.85
C SER A 94 3.99 4.50 3.38
N HIS A 95 4.95 5.03 4.13
CA HIS A 95 5.48 6.37 3.99
C HIS A 95 7.01 6.32 3.86
N PRO A 96 7.61 7.12 2.95
CA PRO A 96 9.01 7.49 3.11
C PRO A 96 9.18 8.30 4.40
N LEU A 97 10.28 8.04 5.11
CA LEU A 97 10.66 8.74 6.31
C LEU A 97 11.38 10.05 5.98
N TRP A 98 11.25 11.04 6.87
CA TRP A 98 12.05 12.25 6.83
C TRP A 98 13.50 11.95 7.26
N ASN A 99 14.30 11.41 6.35
CA ASN A 99 15.73 11.18 6.51
C ASN A 99 16.45 11.28 5.15
N GLU A 100 17.79 11.37 5.17
CA GLU A 100 18.58 11.55 3.94
C GLU A 100 18.38 10.42 2.91
N ASP A 101 18.16 9.19 3.36
CA ASP A 101 18.04 8.01 2.51
C ASP A 101 16.72 7.97 1.73
N GLU A 102 15.61 8.33 2.38
CA GLU A 102 14.25 8.21 1.84
C GLU A 102 13.68 9.55 1.32
N MET A 103 14.35 10.67 1.58
CA MET A 103 14.01 11.97 1.01
C MET A 103 14.61 12.21 -0.38
N CYS A 104 15.57 11.40 -0.82
CA CYS A 104 16.20 11.56 -2.13
C CYS A 104 15.18 11.35 -3.27
N THR A 105 15.02 12.39 -4.11
CA THR A 105 14.03 12.41 -5.20
C THR A 105 14.58 11.95 -6.54
N ASP A 106 15.90 11.82 -6.67
CA ASP A 106 16.55 11.39 -7.91
C ASP A 106 16.01 10.03 -8.33
N GLU A 107 15.36 10.00 -9.50
CA GLU A 107 14.69 8.81 -10.03
C GLU A 107 13.78 8.10 -9.00
N ASN A 108 13.14 8.87 -8.12
CA ASN A 108 12.30 8.39 -7.02
C ASN A 108 12.98 7.37 -6.09
N VAL A 109 14.31 7.41 -5.96
CA VAL A 109 15.07 6.39 -5.22
C VAL A 109 14.67 6.30 -3.74
N GLY A 110 14.37 7.42 -3.09
CA GLY A 110 13.95 7.44 -1.69
C GLY A 110 12.64 6.70 -1.44
N ILE A 111 11.67 6.87 -2.34
CA ILE A 111 10.39 6.12 -2.33
C ILE A 111 10.63 4.62 -2.52
N ARG A 112 11.50 4.23 -3.46
CA ARG A 112 11.83 2.81 -3.71
C ARG A 112 12.55 2.17 -2.52
N ARG A 113 13.42 2.91 -1.84
CA ARG A 113 14.08 2.48 -0.59
C ARG A 113 13.08 2.29 0.55
N ALA A 114 12.16 3.23 0.73
CA ALA A 114 11.08 3.13 1.71
C ALA A 114 10.18 1.91 1.45
N ALA A 115 9.82 1.68 0.19
CA ALA A 115 9.05 0.51 -0.23
C ALA A 115 9.78 -0.80 0.08
N ARG A 116 11.09 -0.90 -0.21
CA ARG A 116 11.90 -2.08 0.17
C ARG A 116 11.90 -2.31 1.68
N ARG A 117 12.13 -1.25 2.47
CA ARG A 117 12.09 -1.34 3.95
C ARG A 117 10.76 -1.89 4.44
N LYS A 118 9.64 -1.43 3.87
CA LYS A 118 8.30 -1.84 4.32
C LYS A 118 7.83 -3.17 3.76
N LEU A 119 8.24 -3.57 2.56
CA LEU A 119 8.06 -4.94 2.06
C LEU A 119 8.77 -5.95 2.95
N ASN A 120 9.99 -5.63 3.41
CA ASN A 120 10.69 -6.43 4.40
C ASN A 120 9.93 -6.45 5.75
N HIS A 121 9.56 -5.28 6.28
CA HIS A 121 8.90 -5.19 7.58
C HIS A 121 7.51 -5.85 7.62
N GLU A 122 6.66 -5.64 6.61
CA GLU A 122 5.26 -6.13 6.61
C GLU A 122 5.15 -7.55 6.07
N LEU A 123 5.88 -7.89 5.00
CA LEU A 123 5.76 -9.16 4.29
C LEU A 123 6.99 -10.06 4.39
N GLY A 124 8.05 -9.66 5.09
CA GLY A 124 9.26 -10.46 5.27
C GLY A 124 10.09 -10.62 3.99
N ILE A 125 9.88 -9.79 2.97
CA ILE A 125 10.59 -9.89 1.69
C ILE A 125 11.92 -9.13 1.79
N HIS A 126 13.00 -9.86 2.07
CA HIS A 126 14.32 -9.29 2.34
C HIS A 126 15.10 -8.86 1.08
N SER A 127 14.98 -9.61 -0.01
CA SER A 127 15.84 -9.47 -1.20
C SER A 127 15.15 -8.74 -2.33
N VAL A 128 14.75 -7.49 -2.09
CA VAL A 128 14.17 -6.66 -3.16
C VAL A 128 15.23 -5.74 -3.76
N ASP A 129 15.46 -5.91 -5.06
CA ASP A 129 16.21 -4.94 -5.86
C ASP A 129 15.31 -3.73 -6.16
N ILE A 130 15.73 -2.55 -5.70
CA ILE A 130 14.96 -1.31 -5.89
C ILE A 130 14.94 -0.87 -7.35
N ASP A 131 15.86 -1.33 -8.20
CA ASP A 131 15.89 -0.97 -9.62
C ASP A 131 14.83 -1.70 -10.44
N GLN A 132 14.28 -2.79 -9.90
CA GLN A 132 13.11 -3.47 -10.46
C GLN A 132 11.78 -2.80 -10.12
N MET A 133 11.76 -1.86 -9.16
CA MET A 133 10.54 -1.15 -8.78
C MET A 133 10.18 -0.07 -9.79
N LYS A 134 9.03 -0.23 -10.45
CA LYS A 134 8.52 0.74 -11.43
C LYS A 134 7.53 1.68 -10.76
N VAL A 135 7.92 2.96 -10.62
CA VAL A 135 7.00 4.02 -10.18
C VAL A 135 6.08 4.38 -11.33
N MET A 136 4.79 4.06 -11.20
CA MET A 136 3.80 4.15 -12.26
C MET A 136 3.12 5.52 -12.34
N GLY A 137 3.05 6.24 -11.23
CA GLY A 137 2.50 7.58 -11.17
C GLY A 137 2.29 8.05 -9.74
N ARG A 138 1.81 9.30 -9.61
CA ARG A 138 1.52 9.96 -8.34
C ARG A 138 0.04 10.27 -8.23
N PHE A 139 -0.52 10.02 -7.06
CA PHE A 139 -1.95 10.02 -6.84
C PHE A 139 -2.28 10.81 -5.58
N LEU A 140 -3.01 11.90 -5.73
CA LEU A 140 -3.50 12.69 -4.61
C LEU A 140 -4.88 12.19 -4.20
N TYR A 141 -5.03 11.71 -2.97
CA TYR A 141 -6.32 11.25 -2.46
C TYR A 141 -6.50 11.61 -0.98
N LYS A 142 -7.75 11.52 -0.54
CA LYS A 142 -8.14 11.73 0.86
C LYS A 142 -9.21 10.74 1.26
N ALA A 143 -9.06 10.11 2.42
CA ALA A 143 -10.02 9.15 2.94
C ALA A 143 -10.09 9.18 4.46
N MET A 144 -11.30 9.28 5.03
CA MET A 144 -11.50 9.14 6.46
C MET A 144 -11.64 7.68 6.84
N HIS A 145 -11.00 7.26 7.93
CA HIS A 145 -11.27 5.97 8.56
C HIS A 145 -12.46 6.11 9.52
N ASP A 146 -12.39 7.07 10.43
CA ASP A 146 -13.40 7.43 11.43
C ASP A 146 -13.25 8.91 11.84
N ASP A 147 -13.90 9.34 12.92
CA ASP A 147 -13.82 10.73 13.42
C ASP A 147 -12.46 11.08 14.05
N SER A 148 -11.57 10.11 14.20
CA SER A 148 -10.25 10.26 14.84
C SER A 148 -9.09 10.15 13.85
N TRP A 149 -9.24 9.37 12.78
CA TRP A 149 -8.15 9.02 11.87
C TRP A 149 -8.57 9.05 10.40
N GLY A 150 -7.60 9.37 9.54
CA GLY A 150 -7.74 9.34 8.09
C GLY A 150 -6.40 9.41 7.38
N GLU A 151 -6.49 9.43 6.06
CA GLU A 151 -5.37 9.51 5.11
C GLU A 151 -5.58 10.75 4.23
N HIS A 152 -4.49 11.48 3.99
CA HIS A 152 -4.43 12.56 3.01
C HIS A 152 -3.03 12.52 2.40
N GLU A 153 -2.93 11.86 1.26
CA GLU A 153 -1.66 11.38 0.76
C GLU A 153 -1.42 11.81 -0.68
N LEU A 154 -0.15 12.14 -0.95
CA LEU A 154 0.42 12.11 -2.28
C LEU A 154 1.13 10.76 -2.44
N ASP A 155 0.40 9.81 -3.01
CA ASP A 155 0.75 8.41 -3.07
C ASP A 155 1.49 8.06 -4.36
N TYR A 156 2.68 7.49 -4.21
CA TYR A 156 3.46 6.92 -5.29
C TYR A 156 3.05 5.46 -5.51
N VAL A 157 2.41 5.18 -6.64
CA VAL A 157 2.10 3.78 -6.98
C VAL A 157 3.31 3.12 -7.61
N ILE A 158 3.71 2.00 -7.03
CA ILE A 158 4.87 1.21 -7.44
C ILE A 158 4.39 -0.16 -7.89
N ILE A 159 4.87 -0.64 -9.03
CA ILE A 159 4.73 -2.03 -9.45
C ILE A 159 6.07 -2.74 -9.29
N LEU A 160 6.03 -3.90 -8.66
CA LEU A 160 7.14 -4.85 -8.59
C LEU A 160 6.64 -6.21 -9.08
N ARG A 161 7.40 -6.85 -9.95
CA ARG A 161 7.07 -8.15 -10.56
C ARG A 161 7.96 -9.26 -10.02
N ASP A 162 7.68 -10.48 -10.47
CA ASP A 162 8.51 -11.66 -10.25
C ASP A 162 8.73 -11.98 -8.77
N CYS A 163 7.71 -11.69 -7.94
CA CYS A 163 7.74 -12.04 -6.53
C CYS A 163 7.64 -13.56 -6.35
N ASN A 164 8.68 -14.13 -5.74
CA ASN A 164 8.62 -15.51 -5.27
C ASN A 164 7.79 -15.60 -3.98
N VAL A 165 6.57 -16.13 -4.09
CA VAL A 165 5.63 -16.31 -2.97
C VAL A 165 6.22 -17.06 -1.79
N LYS A 166 7.22 -17.92 -2.00
CA LYS A 166 7.90 -18.67 -0.92
C LYS A 166 8.74 -17.78 -0.01
N GLN A 167 9.05 -16.54 -0.41
CA GLN A 167 9.77 -15.56 0.40
C GLN A 167 8.85 -14.81 1.37
N ILE A 168 7.53 -14.82 1.15
CA ILE A 168 6.58 -14.05 1.95
C ILE A 168 6.48 -14.66 3.35
N ARG A 169 6.83 -13.86 4.36
CA ARG A 169 6.74 -14.15 5.79
C ARG A 169 6.06 -12.95 6.47
N PRO A 170 4.71 -12.89 6.47
CA PRO A 170 4.00 -11.71 6.96
C PRO A 170 4.27 -11.47 8.44
N ASN A 171 4.50 -10.21 8.80
CA ASN A 171 4.54 -9.78 10.20
C ASN A 171 3.09 -9.73 10.73
N PRO A 172 2.70 -10.57 11.72
CA PRO A 172 1.33 -10.63 12.22
C PRO A 172 0.86 -9.33 12.91
N GLU A 173 1.77 -8.42 13.27
CA GLU A 173 1.42 -7.10 13.79
C GLU A 173 0.96 -6.12 12.69
N GLU A 174 1.27 -6.42 11.43
CA GLU A 174 1.01 -5.58 10.27
C GLU A 174 0.00 -6.21 9.31
N VAL A 175 0.05 -7.53 9.14
CA VAL A 175 -0.69 -8.30 8.12
C VAL A 175 -1.37 -9.51 8.77
N GLU A 176 -2.69 -9.59 8.69
CA GLU A 176 -3.45 -10.74 9.22
C GLU A 176 -3.60 -11.88 8.20
N ALA A 177 -3.55 -11.58 6.90
CA ALA A 177 -3.66 -12.57 5.83
C ALA A 177 -3.04 -12.08 4.53
N VAL A 178 -2.66 -13.01 3.67
CA VAL A 178 -2.19 -12.76 2.30
C VAL A 178 -3.06 -13.58 1.35
N ALA A 179 -3.38 -13.01 0.20
CA ALA A 179 -4.11 -13.67 -0.88
C ALA A 179 -3.40 -13.42 -2.22
N ILE A 180 -3.54 -14.38 -3.13
CA ILE A 180 -3.06 -14.27 -4.51
C ILE A 180 -4.31 -14.26 -5.38
N VAL A 181 -4.41 -13.27 -6.27
CA VAL A 181 -5.51 -13.11 -7.23
C VAL A 181 -4.94 -13.26 -8.62
N SER A 182 -5.54 -14.14 -9.42
CA SER A 182 -4.95 -14.59 -10.68
C SER A 182 -5.25 -13.64 -11.83
N SER A 183 -6.33 -12.86 -11.76
CA SER A 183 -6.72 -11.94 -12.84
C SER A 183 -7.59 -10.77 -12.36
N MET A 184 -7.76 -9.78 -13.25
CA MET A 184 -8.67 -8.65 -13.05
C MET A 184 -10.14 -9.10 -12.96
N GLU A 185 -10.54 -10.15 -13.66
CA GLU A 185 -11.89 -10.73 -13.59
C GLU A 185 -12.16 -11.31 -12.21
N GLU A 186 -11.23 -12.12 -11.68
CA GLU A 186 -11.32 -12.67 -10.32
C GLU A 186 -11.36 -11.55 -9.27
N LEU A 187 -10.50 -10.54 -9.39
CA LEU A 187 -10.52 -9.38 -8.49
C LEU A 187 -11.88 -8.66 -8.54
N THR A 188 -12.43 -8.49 -9.74
CA THR A 188 -13.72 -7.81 -9.93
C THR A 188 -14.88 -8.56 -9.28
N GLU A 189 -14.88 -9.90 -9.36
CA GLU A 189 -15.87 -10.74 -8.67
C GLU A 189 -15.76 -10.59 -7.14
N ILE A 190 -14.54 -10.58 -6.61
CA ILE A 190 -14.28 -10.39 -5.18
C ILE A 190 -14.82 -9.03 -4.72
N LEU A 191 -14.51 -7.96 -5.45
CA LEU A 191 -14.96 -6.60 -5.14
C LEU A 191 -16.49 -6.46 -5.17
N LYS A 192 -17.19 -7.23 -6.02
CA LYS A 192 -18.66 -7.24 -6.12
C LYS A 192 -19.34 -8.01 -4.99
N SER A 193 -18.67 -9.00 -4.41
CA SER A 193 -19.29 -9.94 -3.47
C SER A 193 -19.75 -9.29 -2.16
N SER A 194 -19.27 -8.09 -1.82
CA SER A 194 -19.45 -7.41 -0.50
C SER A 194 -18.95 -8.21 0.72
N GLU A 195 -18.38 -9.40 0.50
CA GLU A 195 -17.86 -10.28 1.55
C GLU A 195 -16.46 -9.86 2.06
N ALA A 196 -15.79 -8.96 1.34
CA ALA A 196 -14.49 -8.41 1.69
C ALA A 196 -14.49 -6.88 1.54
N SER A 197 -14.03 -6.17 2.58
CA SER A 197 -13.82 -4.73 2.52
C SER A 197 -12.42 -4.44 2.00
N PHE A 198 -12.32 -3.51 1.04
CA PHE A 198 -11.05 -3.04 0.51
C PHE A 198 -10.78 -1.60 0.93
N SER A 199 -9.51 -1.27 1.11
CA SER A 199 -9.09 0.09 1.41
C SER A 199 -9.55 1.11 0.36
N PRO A 200 -9.85 2.36 0.74
CA PRO A 200 -10.31 3.39 -0.19
C PRO A 200 -9.35 3.63 -1.37
N TRP A 201 -8.04 3.72 -1.14
CA TRP A 201 -7.04 3.95 -2.19
C TRP A 201 -7.01 2.83 -3.23
N PHE A 202 -7.02 1.56 -2.78
CA PHE A 202 -7.11 0.41 -3.68
C PHE A 202 -8.36 0.48 -4.57
N ASN A 203 -9.52 0.78 -3.98
CA ASN A 203 -10.77 0.97 -4.74
C ASN A 203 -10.67 2.11 -5.75
N LEU A 204 -10.02 3.22 -5.42
CA LEU A 204 -9.83 4.35 -6.33
C LEU A 204 -8.96 3.96 -7.52
N ILE A 205 -7.84 3.27 -7.30
CA ILE A 205 -6.93 2.79 -8.35
C ILE A 205 -7.63 1.80 -9.30
N VAL A 206 -8.43 0.88 -8.76
CA VAL A 206 -9.23 -0.06 -9.56
C VAL A 206 -10.31 0.68 -10.37
N ARG A 207 -11.14 1.50 -9.71
CA ARG A 207 -12.28 2.19 -10.35
C ARG A 207 -11.86 3.16 -11.44
N LYS A 208 -10.70 3.82 -11.31
CA LYS A 208 -10.16 4.73 -12.33
C LYS A 208 -9.36 3.99 -13.41
N ASN A 209 -9.44 2.65 -13.45
CA ASN A 209 -8.87 1.80 -14.49
C ASN A 209 -7.33 1.85 -14.60
N PHE A 210 -6.64 2.27 -13.53
CA PHE A 210 -5.17 2.26 -13.51
C PHE A 210 -4.65 0.83 -13.39
N LEU A 211 -5.15 0.07 -12.40
CA LEU A 211 -4.70 -1.30 -12.19
C LEU A 211 -4.96 -2.20 -13.40
N GLN A 212 -6.15 -2.13 -14.00
CA GLN A 212 -6.48 -2.96 -15.17
C GLN A 212 -5.52 -2.69 -16.34
N ARG A 213 -5.20 -1.43 -16.61
CA ARG A 213 -4.28 -1.04 -17.68
C ARG A 213 -2.85 -1.55 -17.43
N TRP A 214 -2.36 -1.46 -16.20
CA TRP A 214 -1.02 -1.95 -15.87
C TRP A 214 -0.96 -3.48 -15.85
N TRP A 215 -1.95 -4.14 -15.27
CA TRP A 215 -1.99 -5.61 -15.16
C TRP A 215 -2.16 -6.28 -16.53
N HIS A 216 -2.88 -5.65 -17.46
CA HIS A 216 -3.00 -6.17 -18.82
C HIS A 216 -1.65 -6.28 -19.56
N ASP A 217 -0.67 -5.44 -19.24
CA ASP A 217 0.62 -5.39 -19.94
C ASP A 217 1.77 -5.08 -18.98
N LEU A 218 2.03 -6.03 -18.07
CA LEU A 218 3.08 -5.96 -17.06
C LEU A 218 4.50 -5.93 -17.65
N ASP A 219 4.68 -6.36 -18.90
CA ASP A 219 5.97 -6.34 -19.58
C ASP A 219 6.32 -4.96 -20.15
N ARG A 220 5.33 -4.09 -20.37
CA ARG A 220 5.51 -2.76 -20.98
C ARG A 220 5.22 -1.61 -20.01
N LEU A 221 5.42 -1.83 -18.71
CA LEU A 221 5.19 -0.82 -17.67
C LEU A 221 5.92 0.50 -17.91
N ASP A 222 7.11 0.47 -18.52
CA ASP A 222 7.87 1.68 -18.85
C ASP A 222 7.16 2.59 -19.87
N GLU A 223 6.29 2.04 -20.72
CA GLU A 223 5.45 2.81 -21.64
C GLU A 223 4.16 3.31 -20.98
N LEU A 224 3.73 2.67 -19.89
CA LEU A 224 2.47 2.94 -19.21
C LEU A 224 2.62 3.91 -18.02
N LYS A 225 3.85 4.17 -17.57
CA LYS A 225 4.11 5.07 -16.44
C LYS A 225 3.83 6.53 -16.80
N ASP A 226 3.20 7.26 -15.88
CA ASP A 226 3.01 8.70 -15.96
C ASP A 226 3.81 9.40 -14.85
N SER A 227 5.00 9.89 -15.19
CA SER A 227 5.86 10.62 -14.25
C SER A 227 5.47 12.09 -14.10
N LYS A 228 4.67 12.64 -15.01
CA LYS A 228 4.41 14.08 -15.10
C LYS A 228 3.18 14.48 -14.29
N THR A 229 2.12 13.66 -14.35
CA THR A 229 0.84 14.00 -13.76
C THR A 229 0.76 13.60 -12.28
N ILE A 230 0.16 14.46 -11.47
CA ILE A 230 -0.37 14.09 -10.15
C ILE A 230 -1.88 13.88 -10.35
N HIS A 231 -2.32 12.63 -10.36
CA HIS A 231 -3.72 12.27 -10.58
C HIS A 231 -4.53 12.52 -9.31
N ARG A 232 -5.55 13.37 -9.39
CA ARG A 232 -6.46 13.61 -8.26
C ARG A 232 -7.57 12.57 -8.25
N LEU A 233 -7.58 11.74 -7.20
CA LEU A 233 -8.56 10.68 -7.01
C LEU A 233 -9.70 11.20 -6.13
N ASN A 234 -10.49 12.11 -6.72
CA ASN A 234 -11.75 12.59 -6.13
C ASN A 234 -12.87 11.55 -6.35
#